data_AF-A0A378F975-F1
#
_entry.id   AF-A0A378F975-F1
#
_cell.length_a   1.000
_cell.length_b   1.000
_cell.length_c   1.000
_cell.angle_alpha   90.00
_cell.angle_beta   90.00
_cell.angle_gamma   90.00
#
_symmetry.space_group_name_H-M   'P 1'
#
loop_
_entity.id
_entity.type
_entity.pdbx_description
1 polymer ?
#
loop_
_entity_poly.entity_id
_entity_poly.type
_entity_poly.pdbx_seq_one_letter_code
_entity_poly.pdbx_strand_id
1 'polypeptide(L)'
;MPRDRRHQGLILPFTTADNINLASLPETATFGWERRGIAEQKARDWIEQLAIRPGRPGLPVRYMSGGNQQKAILARWLGTDARLFILDEPTLGGRYRRPPGYLSTNAPAGR
;
A
#
# COMPACT_ATOMS: atom_id res chain seq x y z
N MET A 1 -6.22 -26.94 5.04
CA MET A 1 -6.91 -25.65 4.78
C MET A 1 -5.86 -24.64 4.34
N PRO A 2 -5.80 -24.22 3.07
CA PRO A 2 -4.54 -23.73 2.48
C PRO A 2 -4.12 -22.39 3.08
N ARG A 3 -2.94 -22.39 3.70
CA ARG A 3 -2.26 -21.24 4.30
C ARG A 3 -1.69 -20.29 3.22
N ASP A 4 -1.92 -20.61 1.93
CA ASP A 4 -1.26 -20.02 0.76
C ASP A 4 -1.92 -18.75 0.19
N ARG A 5 -3.18 -18.45 0.52
CA ARG A 5 -3.84 -17.22 0.00
C ARG A 5 -3.23 -15.92 0.54
N ARG A 6 -2.52 -15.97 1.68
CA ARG A 6 -1.89 -14.79 2.29
C ARG A 6 -0.68 -14.27 1.51
N HIS A 7 -0.09 -15.09 0.64
CA HIS A 7 1.13 -14.75 -0.11
C HIS A 7 0.87 -14.22 -1.53
N GLN A 8 -0.37 -14.25 -2.01
CA GLN A 8 -0.69 -13.85 -3.40
C GLN A 8 -0.58 -12.33 -3.66
N GLY A 9 -0.34 -11.52 -2.62
CA GLY A 9 -0.23 -10.07 -2.73
C GLY A 9 1.18 -9.50 -2.60
N LEU A 10 2.20 -10.28 -2.25
CA LEU A 10 3.56 -9.76 -2.01
C LEU A 10 4.61 -10.50 -2.83
N ILE A 11 5.63 -9.77 -3.27
CA ILE A 11 6.86 -10.33 -3.81
C ILE A 11 7.83 -10.44 -2.62
N LEU A 12 7.89 -11.63 -2.00
CA LEU A 12 8.57 -11.85 -0.72
C LEU A 12 10.06 -11.45 -0.68
N PRO A 13 10.85 -11.67 -1.75
CA PRO A 13 12.25 -11.23 -1.78
C PRO A 13 12.42 -9.71 -1.88
N PHE A 14 11.39 -8.97 -2.32
CA PHE A 14 11.48 -7.53 -2.54
C PHE A 14 11.30 -6.77 -1.23
N THR A 15 11.81 -5.54 -1.22
CA THR A 15 11.74 -4.68 -0.03
C THR A 15 10.31 -4.27 0.29
N THR A 16 10.12 -3.75 1.50
CA THR A 16 8.82 -3.19 1.91
C THR A 16 8.44 -2.02 1.01
N ALA A 17 9.40 -1.16 0.63
CA ALA A 17 9.18 -0.05 -0.30
C ALA A 17 8.75 -0.54 -1.69
N ASP A 18 9.48 -1.51 -2.27
CA ASP A 18 9.13 -2.07 -3.59
C ASP A 18 7.71 -2.64 -3.56
N ASN A 19 7.37 -3.38 -2.50
CA ASN A 19 6.05 -3.98 -2.36
C ASN A 19 4.95 -2.95 -2.15
N ILE A 20 5.18 -1.86 -1.41
CA ILE A 20 4.18 -0.80 -1.23
C ILE A 20 3.95 -0.05 -2.55
N ASN A 21 5.01 0.30 -3.27
CA ASN A 21 4.89 1.17 -4.45
C ASN A 21 4.49 0.42 -5.73
N LEU A 22 4.47 -0.91 -5.72
CA LEU A 22 4.29 -1.72 -6.94
C LEU A 22 3.03 -1.37 -7.75
N ALA A 23 1.92 -1.04 -7.09
CA ALA A 23 0.66 -0.67 -7.78
C ALA A 23 0.60 0.82 -8.17
N SER A 24 1.55 1.63 -7.72
CA SER A 24 1.62 3.07 -7.94
C SER A 24 2.96 3.51 -8.56
N LEU A 25 3.62 2.61 -9.31
CA LEU A 25 4.92 2.89 -9.94
C LEU A 25 4.93 4.16 -10.81
N PRO A 26 3.87 4.52 -11.56
CA PRO A 26 3.86 5.77 -12.33
C PRO A 26 4.06 7.03 -11.48
N GLU A 27 3.75 7.00 -10.18
CA GLU A 27 3.94 8.14 -9.27
C GLU A 27 5.36 8.23 -8.71
N THR A 28 6.10 7.11 -8.69
CA THR A 28 7.45 7.02 -8.13
C THR A 28 8.53 6.83 -9.20
N ALA A 29 8.15 6.68 -10.47
CA ALA A 29 9.07 6.45 -11.58
C ALA A 29 9.03 7.58 -12.63
N THR A 30 10.13 7.76 -13.35
CA THR A 30 10.23 8.70 -14.47
C THR A 30 11.00 8.04 -15.60
N PHE A 31 10.44 8.05 -16.82
CA PHE A 31 10.99 7.34 -17.99
C PHE A 31 11.30 5.85 -17.73
N GLY A 32 10.48 5.18 -16.91
CA GLY A 32 10.67 3.76 -16.57
C GLY A 32 11.67 3.47 -15.45
N TRP A 33 12.31 4.50 -14.88
CA TRP A 33 13.26 4.37 -13.78
C TRP A 33 12.62 4.80 -12.46
N GLU A 34 12.64 3.94 -11.45
CA GLU A 34 12.14 4.30 -10.12
C GLU A 34 13.05 5.34 -9.46
N ARG A 35 12.47 6.46 -9.05
CA ARG A 35 13.13 7.47 -8.24
C ARG A 35 13.16 7.00 -6.79
N ARG A 36 14.20 6.23 -6.44
CA ARG A 36 14.36 5.58 -5.12
C ARG A 36 14.05 6.48 -3.93
N GLY A 37 14.50 7.72 -3.92
CA GLY A 37 14.21 8.66 -2.82
C GLY A 37 12.72 8.97 -2.65
N ILE A 38 11.97 9.12 -3.75
CA ILE A 38 10.51 9.35 -3.72
C ILE A 38 9.79 8.08 -3.29
N ALA A 39 10.18 6.94 -3.87
CA ALA A 39 9.63 5.64 -3.53
C ALA A 39 9.81 5.31 -2.04
N GLU A 40 11.00 5.53 -1.49
CA GLU A 40 11.25 5.30 -0.07
C GLU A 40 10.47 6.26 0.82
N GLN A 41 10.35 7.55 0.44
CA GLN A 41 9.57 8.51 1.22
C GLN A 41 8.09 8.12 1.25
N LYS A 42 7.49 7.83 0.08
CA LYS A 42 6.10 7.35 -0.01
C LYS A 42 5.89 6.08 0.83
N ALA A 43 6.85 5.16 0.80
CA ALA A 43 6.79 3.95 1.61
C ALA A 43 6.89 4.23 3.11
N ARG A 44 7.74 5.19 3.54
CA ARG A 44 7.82 5.63 4.95
C ARG A 44 6.49 6.17 5.44
N ASP A 45 5.82 6.99 4.64
CA ASP A 45 4.52 7.57 5.00
C ASP A 45 3.47 6.49 5.24
N TRP A 46 3.42 5.44 4.39
CA TRP A 46 2.51 4.31 4.58
C TRP A 46 2.89 3.40 5.75
N ILE A 47 4.20 3.18 5.97
CA ILE A 47 4.71 2.42 7.11
C ILE A 47 4.26 3.07 8.42
N GLU A 48 4.32 4.40 8.50
CA GLU A 48 3.85 5.16 9.65
C GLU A 48 2.33 5.08 9.80
N GLN A 49 1.58 5.42 8.74
CA GLN A 49 0.11 5.46 8.76
C GLN A 49 -0.54 4.12 9.16
N LEU A 50 0.04 2.99 8.74
CA LEU A 50 -0.48 1.65 9.05
C LEU A 50 0.25 0.97 10.21
N ALA A 51 1.22 1.65 10.84
CA ALA A 51 2.09 1.08 11.87
C ALA A 51 2.70 -0.27 11.45
N ILE A 52 3.35 -0.30 10.28
CA ILE A 52 4.01 -1.48 9.73
C ILE A 52 5.33 -1.72 10.47
N ARG A 53 5.54 -2.96 10.90
CA ARG A 53 6.73 -3.39 11.66
C ARG A 53 7.45 -4.58 10.99
N PRO A 54 8.79 -4.57 10.97
CA PRO A 54 9.67 -3.46 11.36
C PRO A 54 9.54 -2.27 10.39
N GLY A 55 9.67 -1.04 10.90
CA GLY A 55 9.49 0.20 10.12
C GLY A 55 10.68 0.53 9.21
N ARG A 56 11.16 -0.46 8.44
CA ARG A 56 12.34 -0.35 7.57
C ARG A 56 11.91 -0.55 6.11
N PRO A 57 11.80 0.53 5.31
CA PRO A 57 11.38 0.43 3.91
C PRO A 57 12.26 -0.52 3.09
N GLY A 58 13.57 -0.54 3.33
CA GLY A 58 14.52 -1.41 2.63
C GLY A 58 14.58 -2.86 3.11
N LEU A 59 13.78 -3.26 4.12
CA LEU A 59 13.78 -4.64 4.58
C LEU A 59 12.90 -5.51 3.67
N PRO A 60 13.37 -6.69 3.21
CA PRO A 60 12.53 -7.64 2.49
C PRO A 60 11.30 -8.08 3.28
N VAL A 61 10.14 -8.10 2.63
CA VAL A 61 8.86 -8.37 3.31
C VAL A 61 8.75 -9.81 3.85
N ARG A 62 9.58 -10.74 3.36
CA ARG A 62 9.70 -12.10 3.92
C ARG A 62 10.05 -12.14 5.40
N TYR A 63 10.67 -11.10 5.94
CA TYR A 63 11.06 -11.01 7.36
C TYR A 63 9.97 -10.42 8.26
N MET A 64 8.83 -10.02 7.70
CA MET A 64 7.72 -9.43 8.42
C MET A 64 6.75 -10.52 8.91
N SER A 65 6.08 -10.29 10.05
CA SER A 65 4.96 -11.15 10.46
C SER A 65 3.81 -11.09 9.45
N GLY A 66 2.97 -12.12 9.38
CA GLY A 66 1.83 -12.16 8.46
C GLY A 66 0.89 -10.95 8.58
N GLY A 67 0.69 -10.42 9.79
CA GLY A 67 -0.10 -9.20 10.00
C GLY A 67 0.57 -7.95 9.41
N ASN A 68 1.89 -7.83 9.50
CA ASN A 68 2.60 -6.72 8.87
C ASN A 68 2.69 -6.87 7.34
N GLN A 69 2.77 -8.11 6.85
CA GLN A 69 2.64 -8.42 5.42
C GLN A 69 1.26 -7.99 4.88
N GLN A 70 0.18 -8.29 5.62
CA GLN A 70 -1.16 -7.81 5.26
C GLN A 70 -1.25 -6.28 5.23
N LYS A 71 -0.64 -5.59 6.20
CA LYS A 71 -0.58 -4.12 6.18
C LYS A 71 0.21 -3.57 4.98
N ALA A 72 1.30 -4.23 4.57
CA ALA A 72 2.04 -3.83 3.37
C ALA A 72 1.23 -4.03 2.08
N ILE A 73 0.43 -5.11 2.00
CA ILE A 73 -0.53 -5.30 0.90
C ILE A 73 -1.58 -4.18 0.91
N LEU A 74 -2.12 -3.85 2.08
CA LEU A 74 -3.10 -2.77 2.22
C LEU A 74 -2.50 -1.43 1.77
N ALA A 75 -1.28 -1.10 2.21
CA ALA A 75 -0.55 0.10 1.77
C ALA A 75 -0.41 0.16 0.26
N ARG A 76 -0.10 -0.97 -0.41
CA ARG A 76 0.00 -1.01 -1.87
C ARG A 76 -1.28 -0.56 -2.55
N TRP A 77 -2.42 -1.08 -2.11
CA TRP A 77 -3.70 -0.77 -2.73
C TRP A 77 -4.14 0.66 -2.39
N LEU A 78 -4.03 1.05 -1.12
CA LEU A 78 -4.36 2.42 -0.68
C LEU A 78 -3.45 3.49 -1.30
N GLY A 79 -2.25 3.12 -1.73
CA GLY A 79 -1.31 3.99 -2.43
C GLY A 79 -1.64 4.26 -3.90
N THR A 80 -2.77 3.75 -4.41
CA THR A 80 -3.25 3.97 -5.78
C THR A 80 -4.42 4.97 -5.82
N ASP A 81 -4.67 5.57 -6.99
CA ASP A 81 -5.83 6.44 -7.25
C ASP A 81 -7.18 5.68 -7.44
N ALA A 82 -7.29 4.45 -6.93
CA ALA A 82 -8.51 3.67 -7.07
C ALA A 82 -9.68 4.25 -6.26
N ARG A 83 -10.86 4.34 -6.89
CA ARG A 83 -12.08 4.94 -6.29
C ARG A 83 -12.91 3.95 -5.46
N LEU A 84 -12.66 2.65 -5.61
CA LEU A 84 -13.37 1.57 -4.92
C LEU A 84 -12.40 0.43 -4.61
N PHE A 85 -12.36 0.01 -3.36
CA PHE A 85 -11.69 -1.20 -2.92
C PHE A 85 -12.71 -2.19 -2.38
N ILE A 86 -12.72 -3.41 -2.92
CA ILE A 86 -13.47 -4.53 -2.36
C ILE A 86 -12.47 -5.41 -1.63
N LEU A 87 -12.56 -5.42 -0.30
CA LEU A 87 -11.71 -6.22 0.58
C LEU A 87 -12.53 -7.40 1.07
N ASP A 88 -12.26 -8.60 0.54
CA ASP A 88 -12.86 -9.83 1.03
C ASP A 88 -12.07 -10.31 2.27
N GLU A 89 -12.78 -10.51 3.38
CA GLU A 89 -12.27 -10.70 4.76
C GLU A 89 -11.44 -9.53 5.37
N PRO A 90 -12.08 -8.45 5.85
CA PRO A 90 -11.39 -7.46 6.66
C PRO A 90 -11.40 -7.92 8.13
N THR A 91 -10.44 -8.73 8.55
CA THR A 91 -10.13 -8.82 10.00
C THR A 91 -9.33 -7.60 10.47
N LEU A 92 -9.64 -6.41 9.94
CA LEU A 92 -9.10 -5.13 10.37
C LEU A 92 -9.93 -4.64 11.57
N GLY A 93 -9.62 -5.13 12.76
CA GLY A 93 -10.18 -4.67 14.03
C GLY A 93 -9.73 -3.26 14.44
N GLY A 94 -9.80 -2.29 13.53
CA GLY A 94 -9.37 -0.91 13.78
C GLY A 94 -10.18 0.09 12.97
N ARG A 95 -10.78 1.05 13.66
CA ARG A 95 -11.62 2.11 13.09
C ARG A 95 -10.76 3.05 12.23
N TYR A 96 -10.83 2.93 10.89
CA TYR A 96 -10.27 3.93 9.99
C TYR A 96 -11.07 5.24 10.10
N ARG A 97 -10.44 6.32 10.57
CA ARG A 97 -11.02 7.66 10.59
C ARG A 97 -10.55 8.39 9.34
N ARG A 98 -11.49 8.76 8.45
CA ARG A 98 -11.19 9.63 7.31
C ARG A 98 -10.62 10.97 7.81
N PRO A 99 -9.52 11.48 7.23
CA PRO A 99 -9.13 12.86 7.44
C PRO A 99 -10.16 13.82 6.81
N PRO A 100 -10.51 14.94 7.46
CA PRO A 100 -11.38 15.95 6.87
C PRO A 100 -10.66 16.65 5.71
N GLY A 101 -11.31 16.75 4.54
CA GLY A 101 -10.80 17.59 3.44
C GLY A 101 -11.07 17.15 2.00
N TYR A 102 -11.53 15.93 1.74
CA TYR A 102 -11.81 15.50 0.35
C TYR A 102 -13.26 15.76 -0.06
N LEU A 103 -13.53 17.00 -0.48
CA LEU A 103 -14.61 17.33 -1.41
C LEU A 103 -13.97 17.74 -2.73
N SER A 104 -14.02 16.88 -3.74
CA SER A 104 -13.90 17.30 -5.13
C SER A 104 -15.27 17.09 -5.78
N THR A 105 -16.10 18.13 -5.72
CA THR A 105 -17.30 18.23 -6.53
C THR A 105 -16.88 18.75 -7.90
N ASN A 106 -16.72 17.84 -8.87
CA ASN A 106 -16.82 18.15 -10.29
C ASN A 106 -17.43 16.94 -10.99
N ALA A 107 -18.75 16.84 -10.91
CA ALA A 107 -19.54 16.05 -11.84
C ALA A 107 -19.79 16.90 -13.09
N PRO A 108 -19.50 16.42 -14.31
CA PRO A 108 -19.96 17.11 -15.50
C PRO A 108 -21.48 16.95 -15.63
N ALA A 109 -22.18 18.06 -15.77
CA ALA A 109 -23.56 18.09 -16.21
C ALA A 109 -23.61 17.55 -17.64
N GLY A 110 -24.22 16.38 -17.82
CA GLY A 110 -24.48 15.75 -19.12
C GLY A 110 -25.98 15.54 -19.28
N ARG A 111 -26.47 16.01 -20.43
CA ARG A 111 -27.86 16.16 -20.88
C ARG A 111 -28.66 14.86 -20.92
#